data_AF-A0A812SDH0-F1
#
_entry.id   AF-A0A812SDH0-F1
#
_cell.length_a   1.000
_cell.length_b   1.000
_cell.length_c   1.000
_cell.angle_alpha   90.00
_cell.angle_beta   90.00
_cell.angle_gamma   90.00
#
_symmetry.space_group_name_H-M   'P 1'
#
loop_
_entity.id
_entity.type
_entity.pdbx_description
1 polymer ?
#
loop_
_entity_poly.entity_id
_entity_poly.type
_entity_poly.pdbx_seq_one_letter_code
_entity_poly.pdbx_strand_id
1 'polypeptide(L)'
;TFMGGLLSCLPCKDVGPLRPTTGCTRPDGKAWADVVVKIGGSACTKKATFETLNDVALSAICGQLATLPKEGFSLAVVHGAGSFGHQHAKEYGVSKGAEKAMALSERLREGFAKTRLSVTTLNKHVITALLKEGLPAVSMSPCPFVETSAKKLVGGRLSPSTVDGTRGLLGRGFVPVVHGDAVLDESQGVAILSGDVWMVELCRELGAKSAVFVTDVDGVFTKPPWESGAQL
;
A
#
# COMPACT_ATOMS: atom_id res chain seq x y z
N THR A 1 -6.24 16.39 -26.87
CA THR A 1 -6.90 17.13 -25.78
C THR A 1 -7.68 16.14 -24.93
N PHE A 2 -7.01 15.50 -23.97
CA PHE A 2 -7.67 14.63 -22.99
C PHE A 2 -7.94 15.49 -21.75
N MET A 3 -9.22 15.66 -21.42
CA MET A 3 -9.68 16.40 -20.25
C MET A 3 -9.23 15.69 -18.98
N GLY A 4 -8.68 16.45 -18.04
CA GLY A 4 -8.20 15.97 -16.75
C GLY A 4 -9.33 15.39 -15.91
N GLY A 5 -9.16 14.13 -15.50
CA GLY A 5 -9.87 13.58 -14.36
C GLY A 5 -9.24 14.14 -13.08
N LEU A 6 -10.03 14.91 -12.33
CA LEU A 6 -9.67 15.40 -11.01
C LEU A 6 -9.28 14.23 -10.10
N LEU A 7 -8.10 14.32 -9.48
CA LEU A 7 -7.83 13.65 -8.22
C LEU A 7 -8.93 14.08 -7.24
N SER A 8 -9.84 13.17 -6.89
CA SER A 8 -10.82 13.41 -5.83
C SER A 8 -10.11 13.27 -4.48
N CYS A 9 -9.56 14.38 -3.99
CA CYS A 9 -9.11 14.48 -2.60
C CYS A 9 -10.34 14.51 -1.69
N LEU A 10 -10.73 13.36 -1.13
CA LEU A 10 -11.72 13.32 -0.06
C LEU A 10 -11.14 14.02 1.19
N PRO A 11 -11.78 15.06 1.73
CA PRO A 11 -11.35 15.65 2.98
C PRO A 11 -11.59 14.63 4.10
N CYS A 12 -10.51 14.27 4.81
CA CYS A 12 -10.53 13.38 5.97
C CYS A 12 -11.34 14.06 7.10
N LYS A 13 -12.67 13.86 7.16
CA LYS A 13 -13.54 14.51 8.15
C LYS A 13 -14.10 13.60 9.24
N ASP A 14 -14.00 12.27 9.12
CA ASP A 14 -14.68 11.34 10.05
C ASP A 14 -13.76 10.33 10.76
N VAL A 15 -12.47 10.62 10.86
CA VAL A 15 -11.56 9.86 11.73
C VAL A 15 -11.44 10.64 13.04
N GLY A 16 -11.89 10.04 14.16
CA GLY A 16 -11.74 10.63 15.50
C GLY A 16 -10.30 11.11 15.75
N PRO A 17 -10.10 12.08 16.66
CA PRO A 17 -8.82 12.78 16.78
C PRO A 17 -7.66 11.79 16.93
N LEU A 18 -6.79 11.76 15.92
CA LEU A 18 -5.54 11.04 15.96
C LEU A 18 -4.78 11.54 17.20
N ARG A 19 -4.50 10.65 18.16
CA ARG A 19 -3.71 11.03 19.33
C ARG A 19 -2.35 11.55 18.85
N PRO A 20 -1.88 12.71 19.33
CA PRO A 20 -0.57 13.22 18.96
C PRO A 20 0.50 12.23 19.45
N THR A 21 1.14 11.53 18.52
CA THR A 21 2.35 10.76 18.79
C THR A 21 3.54 11.71 18.66
N THR A 22 4.27 11.90 19.75
CA THR A 22 5.54 12.65 19.77
C THR A 22 6.48 12.05 18.73
N GLY A 23 6.76 12.77 17.63
CA GLY A 23 7.68 12.33 16.56
C GLY A 23 7.14 12.40 15.12
N CYS A 24 5.86 12.69 14.89
CA CYS A 24 5.28 12.74 13.54
C CYS A 24 5.73 13.91 12.66
N THR A 25 6.38 14.90 13.24
CA THR A 25 6.92 16.05 12.51
C THR A 25 8.44 15.94 12.41
N ARG A 26 8.98 16.36 11.28
CA ARG A 26 10.41 16.55 11.07
C ARG A 26 10.98 17.56 12.08
N PRO A 27 12.32 17.60 12.30
CA PRO A 27 12.96 18.60 13.15
C PRO A 27 12.67 20.05 12.75
N ASP A 28 12.33 20.30 11.47
CA ASP A 28 11.94 21.60 10.93
C ASP A 28 10.44 21.90 11.06
N GLY A 29 9.68 21.06 11.78
CA GLY A 29 8.24 21.20 12.02
C GLY A 29 7.35 20.76 10.84
N LYS A 30 7.92 20.30 9.72
CA LYS A 30 7.15 19.85 8.55
C LYS A 30 6.73 18.38 8.67
N ALA A 31 5.74 17.99 7.86
CA ALA A 31 5.42 16.58 7.63
C ALA A 31 6.63 15.84 7.04
N TRP A 32 6.77 14.55 7.34
CA TRP A 32 7.78 13.69 6.70
C TRP A 32 7.42 13.37 5.26
N ALA A 33 6.13 13.15 5.00
CA ALA A 33 5.54 13.06 3.66
C ALA A 33 4.38 14.06 3.59
N ASP A 34 4.31 14.90 2.57
CA ASP A 34 3.15 15.76 2.34
C ASP A 34 1.98 14.93 1.81
N VAL A 35 2.28 13.95 0.96
CA VAL A 35 1.28 13.10 0.30
C VAL A 35 1.66 11.62 0.48
N VAL A 36 0.69 10.82 0.90
CA VAL A 36 0.76 9.36 0.82
C VAL A 36 -0.24 8.90 -0.22
N VAL A 37 0.23 8.17 -1.23
CA VAL A 37 -0.60 7.69 -2.34
C VAL A 37 -0.73 6.18 -2.30
N LYS A 38 -1.96 5.66 -2.35
CA LYS A 38 -2.24 4.26 -2.63
C LYS A 38 -2.56 4.03 -4.09
N ILE A 39 -1.74 3.26 -4.78
CA ILE A 39 -2.08 2.66 -6.07
C ILE A 39 -2.90 1.39 -5.79
N GLY A 40 -4.21 1.47 -5.99
CA GLY A 40 -5.11 0.32 -5.89
C GLY A 40 -4.67 -0.78 -6.84
N GLY A 41 -4.75 -2.04 -6.38
CA GLY A 41 -4.34 -3.17 -7.22
C GLY A 41 -5.13 -3.25 -8.53
N SER A 42 -6.41 -2.89 -8.53
CA SER A 42 -7.24 -2.81 -9.73
C SER A 42 -6.85 -1.66 -10.66
N ALA A 43 -6.27 -0.57 -10.14
CA ALA A 43 -5.82 0.55 -10.94
C ALA A 43 -4.58 0.23 -11.78
N CYS A 44 -3.69 -0.63 -11.26
CA CYS A 44 -2.44 -0.99 -11.95
C CYS A 44 -2.41 -2.42 -12.52
N THR A 45 -3.44 -3.24 -12.32
CA THR A 45 -3.50 -4.63 -12.81
C THR A 45 -4.84 -4.98 -13.43
N LYS A 46 -4.88 -6.02 -14.26
CA LYS A 46 -6.12 -6.54 -14.85
C LYS A 46 -6.69 -7.63 -13.94
N LYS A 47 -7.67 -7.27 -13.09
CA LYS A 47 -8.24 -8.15 -12.04
C LYS A 47 -8.72 -9.52 -12.55
N ALA A 48 -9.23 -9.59 -13.77
CA ALA A 48 -9.75 -10.83 -14.36
C ALA A 48 -8.68 -11.81 -14.87
N THR A 49 -7.42 -11.37 -14.96
CA THR A 49 -6.34 -12.17 -15.55
C THR A 49 -5.19 -12.29 -14.56
N PHE A 50 -4.79 -13.53 -14.27
CA PHE A 50 -3.74 -13.85 -13.31
C PHE A 50 -2.46 -13.06 -13.63
N GLU A 51 -1.88 -12.42 -12.61
CA GLU A 51 -0.58 -11.73 -12.68
C GLU A 51 -0.40 -10.84 -13.90
N THR A 52 -1.47 -10.14 -14.29
CA THR A 52 -1.47 -9.32 -15.50
C THR A 52 -1.45 -7.86 -15.14
N LEU A 53 -0.39 -7.17 -15.55
CA LEU A 53 -0.22 -5.75 -15.36
C LEU A 53 -1.12 -4.94 -16.30
N ASN A 54 -1.51 -3.76 -15.85
CA ASN A 54 -2.04 -2.70 -16.70
C ASN A 54 -0.93 -1.66 -16.89
N ASP A 55 0.04 -1.97 -17.77
CA ASP A 55 1.23 -1.14 -18.00
C ASP A 55 0.91 0.31 -18.37
N VAL A 56 -0.13 0.51 -19.19
CA VAL A 56 -0.56 1.85 -19.63
C VAL A 56 -1.04 2.67 -18.44
N ALA A 57 -1.91 2.09 -17.60
CA ALA A 57 -2.40 2.77 -16.41
C ALA A 57 -1.29 3.01 -15.39
N LEU A 58 -0.45 2.01 -15.11
CA LEU A 58 0.68 2.16 -14.19
C LEU A 58 1.62 3.27 -14.64
N SER A 59 1.98 3.31 -15.93
CA SER A 59 2.83 4.35 -16.51
C SER A 59 2.22 5.75 -16.35
N ALA A 60 0.93 5.90 -16.68
CA ALA A 60 0.22 7.17 -16.52
C ALA A 60 0.18 7.64 -15.06
N ILE A 61 -0.09 6.73 -14.11
CA ILE A 61 -0.07 7.01 -12.67
C ILE A 61 1.32 7.47 -12.24
N CYS A 62 2.38 6.73 -12.61
CA CYS A 62 3.76 7.09 -12.24
C CYS A 62 4.17 8.46 -12.81
N GLY A 63 3.78 8.78 -14.05
CA GLY A 63 4.06 10.09 -14.66
C GLY A 63 3.39 11.24 -13.92
N GLN A 64 2.18 11.05 -13.41
CA GLN A 64 1.51 12.03 -12.54
C GLN A 64 2.20 12.15 -11.19
N LEU A 65 2.57 11.04 -10.55
CA LEU A 65 3.28 11.07 -9.28
C LEU A 65 4.63 11.79 -9.37
N ALA A 66 5.29 11.74 -10.53
CA ALA A 66 6.57 12.39 -10.77
C ALA A 66 6.49 13.92 -10.79
N THR A 67 5.30 14.52 -10.84
CA THR A 67 5.15 16.00 -10.72
C THR A 67 5.23 16.45 -9.26
N LEU A 68 4.81 15.62 -8.30
CA LEU A 68 4.72 16.02 -6.89
C LEU A 68 6.08 16.48 -6.30
N PRO A 69 7.19 15.74 -6.46
CA PRO A 69 8.48 16.22 -5.94
C PRO A 69 9.01 17.46 -6.67
N LYS A 70 8.65 17.65 -7.95
CA LYS A 70 9.03 18.85 -8.72
C LYS A 70 8.33 20.10 -8.20
N GLU A 71 7.14 19.93 -7.65
CA GLU A 71 6.36 20.97 -6.96
C GLU A 71 6.75 21.12 -5.48
N GLY A 72 7.75 20.36 -5.01
CA GLY A 72 8.27 20.44 -3.65
C GLY A 72 7.52 19.59 -2.61
N PHE A 73 6.63 18.70 -3.04
CA PHE A 73 5.94 17.78 -2.15
C PHE A 73 6.76 16.51 -1.90
N SER A 74 6.87 16.12 -0.63
CA SER A 74 7.40 14.82 -0.23
C SER A 74 6.34 13.72 -0.38
N LEU A 75 6.74 12.57 -0.92
CA LEU A 75 5.83 11.50 -1.37
C LEU A 75 6.21 10.15 -0.75
N ALA A 76 5.21 9.42 -0.25
CA ALA A 76 5.29 7.99 0.02
C ALA A 76 4.23 7.23 -0.79
N VAL A 77 4.57 6.03 -1.26
CA VAL A 77 3.67 5.22 -2.10
C VAL A 77 3.33 3.90 -1.41
N VAL A 78 2.06 3.53 -1.48
CA VAL A 78 1.55 2.21 -1.14
C VAL A 78 0.97 1.60 -2.41
N HIS A 79 1.11 0.30 -2.65
CA HIS A 79 0.33 -0.36 -3.68
C HIS A 79 -0.40 -1.62 -3.19
N GLY A 80 -1.57 -1.88 -3.77
CA GLY A 80 -2.31 -3.13 -3.58
C GLY A 80 -1.68 -4.27 -4.37
N ALA A 81 -2.10 -5.51 -4.08
CA ALA A 81 -1.59 -6.70 -4.77
C ALA A 81 -2.24 -6.93 -6.15
N GLY A 82 -3.47 -6.45 -6.37
CA GLY A 82 -4.13 -6.56 -7.68
C GLY A 82 -4.33 -8.02 -8.12
N SER A 83 -4.15 -8.33 -9.40
CA SER A 83 -4.16 -9.73 -9.88
C SER A 83 -2.96 -10.56 -9.44
N PHE A 84 -1.98 -9.96 -8.75
CA PHE A 84 -0.86 -10.64 -8.12
C PHE A 84 -1.21 -10.98 -6.66
N GLY A 85 -0.80 -12.15 -6.20
CA GLY A 85 -0.98 -12.63 -4.83
C GLY A 85 -2.38 -13.15 -4.50
N HIS A 86 -3.45 -12.45 -4.90
CA HIS A 86 -4.83 -12.79 -4.49
C HIS A 86 -5.25 -14.21 -4.85
N GLN A 87 -4.88 -14.70 -6.04
CA GLN A 87 -5.23 -16.06 -6.46
C GLN A 87 -4.53 -17.11 -5.59
N HIS A 88 -3.21 -16.99 -5.41
CA HIS A 88 -2.45 -17.88 -4.52
C HIS A 88 -2.94 -17.79 -3.06
N ALA A 89 -3.16 -16.58 -2.54
CA ALA A 89 -3.63 -16.40 -1.17
C ALA A 89 -4.99 -17.08 -0.92
N LYS A 90 -5.90 -17.01 -1.90
CA LYS A 90 -7.21 -17.65 -1.84
C LYS A 90 -7.08 -19.17 -1.99
N GLU A 91 -6.35 -19.63 -2.99
CA GLU A 91 -6.18 -21.05 -3.31
C GLU A 91 -5.59 -21.83 -2.13
N TYR A 92 -4.54 -21.28 -1.53
CA TYR A 92 -3.79 -21.93 -0.46
C TYR A 92 -4.29 -21.58 0.96
N GLY A 93 -5.28 -20.69 1.08
CA GLY A 93 -5.84 -20.28 2.36
C GLY A 93 -4.91 -19.41 3.21
N VAL A 94 -3.97 -18.69 2.60
CA VAL A 94 -2.96 -17.85 3.31
C VAL A 94 -3.63 -16.82 4.22
N SER A 95 -4.74 -16.22 3.78
CA SER A 95 -5.48 -15.25 4.60
C SER A 95 -6.19 -15.84 5.81
N LYS A 96 -6.33 -17.18 5.90
CA LYS A 96 -6.93 -17.90 7.03
C LYS A 96 -5.88 -18.38 8.03
N GLY A 97 -4.61 -18.47 7.63
CA GLY A 97 -3.54 -19.01 8.46
C GLY A 97 -3.74 -20.48 8.82
N ALA A 98 -3.12 -20.88 9.93
CA ALA A 98 -3.23 -22.20 10.55
C ALA A 98 -3.89 -22.09 11.94
N GLU A 99 -4.41 -23.22 12.45
CA GLU A 99 -4.95 -23.30 13.81
C GLU A 99 -3.88 -23.08 14.90
N LYS A 100 -2.65 -23.52 14.62
CA LYS A 100 -1.48 -23.33 15.49
C LYS A 100 -0.39 -22.62 14.70
N ALA A 101 0.01 -21.43 15.15
CA ALA A 101 0.91 -20.55 14.41
C ALA A 101 2.23 -21.22 13.94
N MET A 102 2.83 -22.04 14.81
CA MET A 102 4.10 -22.71 14.51
C MET A 102 3.97 -24.03 13.73
N ALA A 103 2.75 -24.51 13.45
CA ALA A 103 2.50 -25.80 12.81
C ALA A 103 1.83 -25.62 11.43
N LEU A 104 2.51 -24.89 10.53
CA LEU A 104 2.03 -24.70 9.16
C LEU A 104 2.05 -26.02 8.39
N SER A 105 1.02 -26.29 7.59
CA SER A 105 1.06 -27.39 6.62
C SER A 105 2.04 -27.05 5.49
N GLU A 106 2.53 -28.06 4.78
CA GLU A 106 3.39 -27.86 3.60
C GLU A 106 2.68 -27.02 2.53
N ARG A 107 1.40 -27.32 2.30
CA ARG A 107 0.55 -26.54 1.40
C ARG A 107 0.52 -25.06 1.81
N LEU A 108 0.30 -24.75 3.08
CA LEU A 108 0.22 -23.35 3.52
C LEU A 108 1.58 -22.63 3.38
N ARG A 109 2.70 -23.32 3.66
CA ARG A 109 4.05 -22.79 3.42
C ARG A 109 4.28 -22.47 1.95
N GLU A 110 3.91 -23.39 1.05
CA GLU A 110 4.00 -23.19 -0.40
C GLU A 110 3.16 -21.99 -0.85
N GLY A 111 1.91 -21.92 -0.39
CA GLY A 111 1.00 -20.83 -0.69
C GLY A 111 1.50 -19.47 -0.22
N PHE A 112 2.07 -19.41 0.98
CA PHE A 112 2.69 -18.20 1.51
C PHE A 112 3.85 -17.73 0.61
N ALA A 113 4.76 -18.65 0.26
CA ALA A 113 5.90 -18.35 -0.62
C ALA A 113 5.45 -17.90 -2.02
N LYS A 114 4.48 -18.58 -2.65
CA LYS A 114 3.94 -18.20 -3.96
C LYS A 114 3.22 -16.86 -3.93
N THR A 115 2.43 -16.60 -2.89
CA THR A 115 1.75 -15.31 -2.69
C THR A 115 2.77 -14.17 -2.60
N ARG A 116 3.83 -14.35 -1.81
CA ARG A 116 4.95 -13.41 -1.66
C ARG A 116 5.69 -13.17 -2.97
N LEU A 117 6.07 -14.23 -3.68
CA LEU A 117 6.74 -14.11 -4.97
C LEU A 117 5.88 -13.30 -5.97
N SER A 118 4.58 -13.60 -6.02
CA SER A 118 3.64 -12.91 -6.89
C SER A 118 3.56 -11.41 -6.58
N VAL A 119 3.32 -11.02 -5.33
CA VAL A 119 3.18 -9.60 -4.99
C VAL A 119 4.49 -8.83 -5.07
N THR A 120 5.62 -9.47 -4.76
CA THR A 120 6.95 -8.85 -4.93
C THR A 120 7.33 -8.70 -6.41
N THR A 121 6.78 -9.54 -7.30
CA THR A 121 6.88 -9.35 -8.76
C THR A 121 6.14 -8.09 -9.19
N LEU A 122 4.91 -7.86 -8.71
CA LEU A 122 4.20 -6.60 -8.95
C LEU A 122 4.98 -5.40 -8.40
N ASN A 123 5.53 -5.52 -7.18
CA ASN A 123 6.35 -4.46 -6.58
C ASN A 123 7.56 -4.11 -7.46
N LYS A 124 8.23 -5.10 -8.05
CA LYS A 124 9.31 -4.85 -9.03
C LYS A 124 8.80 -4.02 -10.22
N HIS A 125 7.62 -4.33 -10.76
CA HIS A 125 7.04 -3.55 -11.86
C HIS A 125 6.73 -2.10 -11.44
N VAL A 126 6.13 -1.90 -10.27
CA VAL A 126 5.83 -0.56 -9.72
C VAL A 126 7.10 0.26 -9.51
N ILE A 127 8.12 -0.31 -8.84
CA ILE A 127 9.42 0.35 -8.65
C ILE A 127 10.05 0.71 -10.00
N THR A 128 10.04 -0.22 -10.96
CA THR A 128 10.60 0.01 -12.29
C THR A 128 9.89 1.15 -13.01
N ALA A 129 8.56 1.23 -12.91
CA ALA A 129 7.77 2.31 -13.52
C ALA A 129 8.07 3.67 -12.87
N LEU A 130 8.16 3.74 -11.54
CA LEU A 130 8.52 4.97 -10.82
C LEU A 130 9.93 5.45 -11.19
N LEU A 131 10.91 4.55 -11.23
CA LEU A 131 12.28 4.88 -11.61
C LEU A 131 12.38 5.40 -13.05
N LYS A 132 11.59 4.86 -13.99
CA LYS A 132 11.52 5.35 -15.37
C LYS A 132 11.06 6.81 -15.47
N GLU A 133 10.19 7.23 -14.56
CA GLU A 133 9.70 8.61 -14.47
C GLU A 133 10.64 9.53 -13.65
N GLY A 134 11.80 9.01 -13.23
CA GLY A 134 12.81 9.75 -12.48
C GLY A 134 12.54 9.86 -10.99
N LEU A 135 11.58 9.10 -10.45
CA LEU A 135 11.34 9.05 -9.00
C LEU A 135 12.36 8.09 -8.35
N PRO A 136 13.14 8.53 -7.34
CA PRO A 136 14.09 7.68 -6.62
C PRO A 136 13.36 6.73 -5.64
N ALA A 137 12.60 5.79 -6.20
CA ALA A 137 11.74 4.88 -5.46
C ALA A 137 12.52 3.75 -4.79
N VAL A 138 12.25 3.51 -3.50
CA VAL A 138 12.89 2.45 -2.71
C VAL A 138 11.82 1.55 -2.10
N SER A 139 11.89 0.26 -2.42
CA SER A 139 10.96 -0.75 -1.91
C SER A 139 11.21 -1.04 -0.43
N MET A 140 10.12 -1.11 0.33
CA MET A 140 10.06 -1.56 1.72
C MET A 140 9.14 -2.77 1.79
N SER A 141 9.70 -3.98 1.76
CA SER A 141 8.91 -5.21 1.84
C SER A 141 8.42 -5.44 3.28
N PRO A 142 7.10 -5.62 3.51
CA PRO A 142 6.58 -5.84 4.86
C PRO A 142 7.13 -7.10 5.53
N CYS A 143 7.17 -8.24 4.83
CA CYS A 143 7.71 -9.47 5.43
C CYS A 143 9.23 -9.59 5.23
N PRO A 144 9.99 -10.01 6.26
CA PRO A 144 9.50 -10.55 7.54
C PRO A 144 9.35 -9.50 8.67
N PHE A 145 9.59 -8.22 8.42
CA PHE A 145 9.82 -7.23 9.48
C PHE A 145 8.57 -6.59 10.08
N VAL A 146 7.40 -6.79 9.47
CA VAL A 146 6.11 -6.39 10.01
C VAL A 146 5.38 -7.60 10.52
N GLU A 147 5.23 -7.65 11.84
CA GLU A 147 4.56 -8.71 12.56
C GLU A 147 3.09 -8.37 12.77
N THR A 148 2.25 -9.40 12.67
CA THR A 148 0.82 -9.29 12.93
C THR A 148 0.39 -10.29 13.98
N SER A 149 -0.75 -10.04 14.62
CA SER A 149 -1.44 -10.98 15.48
C SER A 149 -2.93 -10.81 15.22
N ALA A 150 -3.62 -11.91 14.94
CA ALA A 150 -5.01 -11.93 14.50
C ALA A 150 -5.30 -10.97 13.33
N LYS A 151 -4.40 -10.92 12.33
CA LYS A 151 -4.46 -10.06 11.13
C LYS A 151 -4.36 -8.56 11.41
N LYS A 152 -3.88 -8.17 12.59
CA LYS A 152 -3.66 -6.77 13.00
C LYS A 152 -2.20 -6.56 13.35
N LEU A 153 -1.70 -5.35 13.22
CA LEU A 153 -0.34 -5.02 13.66
C LEU A 153 -0.18 -5.30 15.16
N VAL A 154 0.92 -5.93 15.53
CA VAL A 154 1.28 -6.11 16.95
C VAL A 154 1.41 -4.73 17.60
N GLY A 155 0.74 -4.53 18.74
CA GLY A 155 0.68 -3.23 19.40
C GLY A 155 -0.19 -2.17 18.69
N GLY A 156 -0.91 -2.55 17.62
CA GLY A 156 -1.84 -1.67 16.90
C GLY A 156 -1.18 -0.57 16.07
N ARG A 157 0.13 -0.66 15.84
CA ARG A 157 0.91 0.34 15.09
C ARG A 157 2.13 -0.24 14.41
N LEU A 158 2.70 0.48 13.45
CA LEU A 158 4.02 0.15 12.90
C LEU A 158 5.11 0.20 13.99
N SER A 159 6.13 -0.65 13.84
CA SER A 159 7.26 -0.64 14.75
C SER A 159 8.09 0.65 14.59
N PRO A 160 8.77 1.13 15.64
CA PRO A 160 9.63 2.31 15.55
C PRO A 160 10.69 2.19 14.45
N SER A 161 11.29 1.01 14.29
CA SER A 161 12.32 0.79 13.25
C SER A 161 11.78 0.94 11.83
N THR A 162 10.55 0.47 11.57
CA THR A 162 9.88 0.67 10.27
C THR A 162 9.61 2.16 10.03
N VAL A 163 9.13 2.89 11.04
CA VAL A 163 8.84 4.32 10.93
C VAL A 163 10.12 5.12 10.70
N ASP A 164 11.16 4.88 11.49
CA ASP A 164 12.44 5.59 11.41
C ASP A 164 13.15 5.30 10.08
N GLY A 165 13.08 4.06 9.58
CA GLY A 165 13.56 3.72 8.25
C GLY A 165 12.84 4.51 7.14
N THR A 166 11.51 4.60 7.23
CA THR A 166 10.69 5.37 6.28
C THR A 166 11.06 6.86 6.30
N ARG A 167 11.15 7.45 7.50
CA ARG A 167 11.56 8.85 7.71
C ARG A 167 12.99 9.09 7.21
N GLY A 168 13.89 8.13 7.42
CA GLY A 168 15.27 8.18 6.96
C GLY A 168 15.40 8.22 5.44
N LEU A 169 14.55 7.48 4.71
CA LEU A 169 14.45 7.54 3.25
C LEU A 169 13.92 8.90 2.78
N LEU A 170 12.80 9.36 3.34
CA LEU A 170 12.18 10.65 2.99
C LEU A 170 13.12 11.83 3.26
N GLY A 171 13.81 11.82 4.40
CA GLY A 171 14.79 12.86 4.77
C GLY A 171 15.99 12.94 3.83
N ARG A 172 16.24 11.92 3.02
CA ARG A 172 17.31 11.85 2.00
C ARG A 172 16.79 12.01 0.57
N GLY A 173 15.51 12.34 0.40
CA GLY A 173 14.90 12.58 -0.91
C GLY A 173 14.49 11.31 -1.66
N PHE A 174 14.50 10.14 -1.02
CA PHE A 174 13.93 8.92 -1.61
C PHE A 174 12.41 8.89 -1.48
N VAL A 175 11.76 8.15 -2.38
CA VAL A 175 10.32 7.85 -2.31
C VAL A 175 10.15 6.43 -1.75
N PRO A 176 9.79 6.26 -0.47
CA PRO A 176 9.51 4.93 0.06
C PRO A 176 8.26 4.34 -0.60
N VAL A 177 8.35 3.07 -0.98
CA VAL A 177 7.27 2.30 -1.61
C VAL A 177 7.01 1.04 -0.80
N VAL A 178 5.78 0.85 -0.35
CA VAL A 178 5.34 -0.35 0.38
C VAL A 178 4.15 -0.98 -0.32
N HIS A 179 3.86 -2.25 -0.01
CA HIS A 179 2.78 -2.97 -0.65
C HIS A 179 1.98 -3.81 0.34
N GLY A 180 0.75 -4.15 -0.03
CA GLY A 180 0.06 -5.26 0.63
C GLY A 180 0.87 -6.54 0.47
N ASP A 181 0.95 -7.38 1.50
CA ASP A 181 1.83 -8.54 1.48
C ASP A 181 1.31 -9.68 2.35
N ALA A 182 1.80 -10.90 2.12
CA ALA A 182 1.69 -11.96 3.10
C ALA A 182 2.77 -11.77 4.17
N VAL A 183 2.38 -11.83 5.44
CA VAL A 183 3.27 -11.58 6.59
C VAL A 183 3.17 -12.70 7.60
N LEU A 184 4.15 -12.76 8.50
CA LEU A 184 4.08 -13.65 9.66
C LEU A 184 3.00 -13.13 10.63
N ASP A 185 2.28 -14.05 11.24
CA ASP A 185 1.23 -13.75 12.23
C ASP A 185 1.42 -14.61 13.48
N GLU A 186 1.50 -13.98 14.66
CA GLU A 186 1.74 -14.66 15.93
C GLU A 186 0.60 -15.62 16.33
N SER A 187 -0.63 -15.33 15.91
CA SER A 187 -1.83 -16.09 16.29
C SER A 187 -2.13 -17.24 15.35
N GLN A 188 -1.91 -17.04 14.04
CA GLN A 188 -2.33 -17.97 12.99
C GLN A 188 -1.19 -18.31 12.01
N GLY A 189 0.05 -17.94 12.36
CA GLY A 189 1.29 -18.28 11.65
C GLY A 189 1.56 -17.36 10.46
N VAL A 190 0.57 -17.16 9.60
CA VAL A 190 0.65 -16.25 8.45
C VAL A 190 -0.65 -15.49 8.24
N ALA A 191 -0.57 -14.26 7.72
CA ALA A 191 -1.73 -13.44 7.40
C ALA A 191 -1.48 -12.61 6.14
N ILE A 192 -2.54 -11.94 5.65
CA ILE A 192 -2.44 -10.91 4.61
C ILE A 192 -2.53 -9.55 5.28
N LEU A 193 -1.48 -8.75 5.16
CA LEU A 193 -1.46 -7.35 5.57
C LEU A 193 -1.88 -6.47 4.39
N SER A 194 -3.06 -5.85 4.49
CA SER A 194 -3.55 -4.95 3.44
C SER A 194 -2.70 -3.68 3.34
N GLY A 195 -2.53 -3.17 2.11
CA GLY A 195 -2.00 -1.82 1.91
C GLY A 195 -2.86 -0.71 2.54
N ASP A 196 -4.14 -0.96 2.87
CA ASP A 196 -4.95 0.03 3.60
C ASP A 196 -4.45 0.24 5.03
N VAL A 197 -3.93 -0.83 5.67
CA VAL A 197 -3.31 -0.71 6.99
C VAL A 197 -2.07 0.18 6.88
N TRP A 198 -1.24 -0.03 5.87
CA TRP A 198 -0.10 0.84 5.57
C TRP A 198 -0.50 2.29 5.29
N MET A 199 -1.60 2.52 4.57
CA MET A 199 -2.07 3.88 4.31
C MET A 199 -2.39 4.63 5.59
N VAL A 200 -3.18 4.02 6.48
CA VAL A 200 -3.55 4.63 7.78
C VAL A 200 -2.31 4.93 8.60
N GLU A 201 -1.42 3.94 8.71
CA GLU A 201 -0.23 4.05 9.54
C GLU A 201 0.77 5.05 8.99
N LEU A 202 1.08 5.03 7.69
CA LEU A 202 1.99 6.01 7.09
C LEU A 202 1.42 7.42 7.18
N CYS A 203 0.12 7.63 6.96
CA CYS A 203 -0.47 8.96 7.12
C CYS A 203 -0.29 9.48 8.55
N ARG A 204 -0.53 8.63 9.55
CA ARG A 204 -0.36 8.99 10.96
C ARG A 204 1.10 9.25 11.30
N GLU A 205 2.00 8.30 10.99
CA GLU A 205 3.40 8.33 11.41
C GLU A 205 4.25 9.36 10.65
N LEU A 206 3.85 9.71 9.42
CA LEU A 206 4.56 10.70 8.60
C LEU A 206 3.95 12.11 8.69
N GLY A 207 2.84 12.27 9.43
CA GLY A 207 2.14 13.55 9.54
C GLY A 207 1.58 14.02 8.19
N ALA A 208 1.09 13.09 7.37
CA ALA A 208 0.69 13.37 6.00
C ALA A 208 -0.44 14.41 5.93
N LYS A 209 -0.33 15.34 4.97
CA LYS A 209 -1.34 16.37 4.73
C LYS A 209 -2.48 15.83 3.85
N SER A 210 -2.14 14.91 2.95
CA SER A 210 -3.09 14.30 2.02
C SER A 210 -2.89 12.79 1.92
N ALA A 211 -4.01 12.06 1.95
CA ALA A 211 -4.08 10.65 1.60
C ALA A 211 -4.83 10.53 0.27
N VAL A 212 -4.19 9.94 -0.74
CA VAL A 212 -4.77 9.81 -2.09
C VAL A 212 -4.92 8.34 -2.43
N PHE A 213 -6.10 7.95 -2.92
CA PHE A 213 -6.39 6.59 -3.38
C PHE A 213 -6.62 6.60 -4.88
N VAL A 214 -5.73 5.94 -5.61
CA VAL A 214 -5.87 5.72 -7.06
C VAL A 214 -6.59 4.39 -7.24
N THR A 215 -7.81 4.43 -7.77
CA THR A 215 -8.69 3.27 -7.91
C THR A 215 -9.31 3.22 -9.31
N ASP A 216 -9.98 2.12 -9.66
CA ASP A 216 -10.64 1.89 -10.94
C ASP A 216 -12.09 2.40 -10.99
N VAL A 217 -12.46 3.28 -10.06
CA VAL A 217 -13.80 3.88 -9.92
C VAL A 217 -13.66 5.36 -9.54
N ASP A 218 -14.68 6.18 -9.78
CA ASP A 218 -14.60 7.64 -9.54
C ASP A 218 -14.56 8.02 -8.04
N GLY A 219 -14.98 7.11 -7.16
CA GLY A 219 -14.93 7.27 -5.72
C GLY A 219 -15.76 6.21 -4.97
N VAL A 220 -16.27 6.56 -3.81
CA VAL A 220 -17.06 5.63 -2.96
C VAL A 220 -18.53 5.74 -3.32
N PHE A 221 -19.11 4.69 -3.88
CA PHE A 221 -20.52 4.66 -4.26
C PHE A 221 -21.39 4.01 -3.16
N THR A 222 -22.68 4.32 -3.13
CA THR A 222 -23.67 3.69 -2.21
C THR A 222 -23.84 2.19 -2.41
N LYS A 223 -23.46 1.67 -3.58
CA LYS A 223 -23.45 0.25 -3.98
C LYS A 223 -22.43 0.08 -5.13
N PRO A 224 -22.15 -1.14 -5.62
CA PRO A 224 -21.24 -1.32 -6.74
C PRO A 224 -21.62 -0.42 -7.94
N PRO A 225 -20.67 0.31 -8.55
CA PRO A 225 -20.97 1.36 -9.52
C PRO A 225 -21.59 0.85 -10.83
N TRP A 226 -21.48 -0.45 -11.11
CA TRP A 226 -22.13 -1.10 -12.24
C TRP A 226 -23.59 -1.53 -11.95
N GLU A 227 -24.08 -1.35 -10.73
CA GLU A 227 -25.46 -1.65 -10.37
C GLU A 227 -26.38 -0.43 -10.54
N SER A 228 -27.63 -0.68 -10.96
CA SER A 228 -28.61 0.38 -11.16
C SER A 228 -28.91 1.15 -9.86
N GLY A 229 -28.94 2.48 -9.97
CA GLY A 229 -29.15 3.39 -8.85
C GLY A 229 -27.94 3.57 -7.93
N ALA A 230 -26.72 3.23 -8.38
CA ALA A 230 -25.50 3.62 -7.67
C ALA A 230 -25.31 5.15 -7.74
N GLN A 231 -24.96 5.76 -6.61
CA GLN A 231 -24.67 7.17 -6.48
C GLN A 231 -23.30 7.33 -5.82
N LEU A 232 -22.51 8.29 -6.31
CA LEU A 232 -21.22 8.69 -5.75
C LEU A 232 -21.39 9.44 -4.43
#